data_AF-A0A507CP93-F1
#
_entry.id   AF-A0A507CP93-F1
#
_cell.length_a   1.000
_cell.length_b   1.000
_cell.length_c   1.000
_cell.angle_alpha   90.00
_cell.angle_beta   90.00
_cell.angle_gamma   90.00
#
_symmetry.space_group_name_H-M   'P 1'
#
loop_
_entity.id
_entity.type
_entity.pdbx_description
1 polymer ?
#
loop_
_entity_poly.entity_id
_entity_poly.type
_entity_poly.pdbx_seq_one_letter_code
_entity_poly.pdbx_strand_id
1 'polypeptide(L)'
;MMKSELLKFFVEFLQKDHGFSQLQSPTRHGHILQQASHGSNSLETGHGDQDQEQPRDETIHKLIGNHEQMTDYGVSSWLMQTYIQQIINCILKGDDTLLVSAFETVILTVKQGLVHPLLCLPVLVVMQSCSEIVIRNRAHVLHMELAEKHPGMMGSKNLEAVKVVYEYWSRKHAQLDNCSDAPLSLFYTVVQGLKRNVRNDFLKGLVTLFDAKSDKQNIPFLRFVAENLALLPYKTVEEVICFITNADRILGVAGESCLKWIDNMPSSYESTESQGELHRVATSSLSMSMLLVAKVHAQKVYGITSATKVKDGIGKAAERPVSIQPNLLPFNWHQLKYATLSMMDVDALQEQCSIFTALMNEVTSLDPSTEPGGDDLHLEVANATDVDTPATINYVNSPSNNNIPPSDVKKGKKRSLDTKPSPRGPRSSRKSRKSIAGYGSTIGRRRKHRFDHDSSSEDEYEDDDFVL
;
A
#
# COMPACT_ATOMS: atom_id res chain seq x y z
N MET A 1 20.07 -28.30 12.63
CA MET A 1 20.80 -27.92 13.86
C MET A 1 21.55 -26.60 13.67
N MET A 2 22.48 -26.50 12.70
CA MET A 2 23.26 -25.26 12.46
C MET A 2 22.44 -23.99 12.18
N LYS A 3 21.35 -24.06 11.38
CA LYS A 3 20.51 -22.86 11.09
C LYS A 3 19.83 -22.28 12.34
N SER A 4 19.39 -23.15 13.26
CA SER A 4 18.75 -22.73 14.52
C SER A 4 19.76 -22.08 15.47
N GLU A 5 20.97 -22.63 15.55
CA GLU A 5 22.06 -22.08 16.36
C GLU A 5 22.53 -20.72 15.83
N LEU A 6 22.64 -20.57 14.51
CA LEU A 6 22.99 -19.29 13.88
C LEU A 6 21.95 -18.20 14.16
N LEU A 7 20.66 -18.52 14.07
CA LEU A 7 19.59 -17.55 14.38
C LEU A 7 19.59 -17.17 15.86
N LYS A 8 19.82 -18.12 16.77
CA LYS A 8 20.00 -17.83 18.20
C LYS A 8 21.18 -16.91 18.44
N PHE A 9 22.30 -17.16 17.77
CA PHE A 9 23.47 -16.27 17.81
C PHE A 9 23.12 -14.85 17.34
N PHE A 10 22.39 -14.69 16.23
CA PHE A 10 21.94 -13.36 15.79
C PHE A 10 21.05 -12.67 16.82
N VAL A 11 20.11 -13.38 17.45
CA VAL A 11 19.26 -12.83 18.51
C VAL A 11 20.11 -12.35 19.69
N GLU A 12 21.00 -13.20 20.21
CA GLU A 12 21.87 -12.85 21.34
C GLU A 12 22.79 -11.68 21.02
N PHE A 13 23.36 -11.68 19.82
CA PHE A 13 24.25 -10.63 19.33
C PHE A 13 23.52 -9.29 19.23
N LEU A 14 22.34 -9.25 18.58
CA LEU A 14 21.53 -8.03 18.45
C LEU A 14 20.98 -7.53 19.79
N GLN A 15 20.66 -8.42 20.73
CA GLN A 15 20.21 -8.02 22.07
C GLN A 15 21.32 -7.36 22.87
N LYS A 16 22.55 -7.90 22.78
CA LYS A 16 23.73 -7.29 23.41
C LYS A 16 24.00 -5.90 22.82
N ASP A 17 23.99 -5.79 21.49
CA ASP A 17 24.25 -4.52 20.78
C ASP A 17 23.23 -3.42 21.15
N HIS A 18 21.94 -3.79 21.25
CA HIS A 18 20.89 -2.86 21.68
C HIS A 18 21.00 -2.42 23.14
N GLY A 19 21.47 -3.32 24.04
CA GLY A 19 21.73 -2.99 25.44
C GLY A 19 22.76 -1.87 25.60
N PHE A 20 23.79 -1.85 24.76
CA PHE A 20 24.81 -0.79 24.74
C PHE A 20 24.26 0.54 24.18
N SER A 21 23.39 0.47 23.17
CA SER A 21 22.78 1.67 22.56
C SER A 21 21.88 2.46 23.51
N GLN A 22 21.12 1.81 24.40
CA GLN A 22 20.25 2.52 25.35
C GLN A 22 20.99 3.21 26.50
N LEU A 23 22.19 2.74 26.85
CA LEU A 23 23.02 3.33 27.92
C LEU A 23 23.67 4.67 27.52
N GLN A 24 23.63 5.07 26.23
CA GLN A 24 24.31 6.28 25.72
C GLN A 24 23.39 7.45 25.27
N SER A 25 22.10 7.44 25.67
CA SER A 25 21.14 8.59 25.68
C SER A 25 20.35 8.93 24.38
N PRO A 26 19.19 9.64 24.50
CA PRO A 26 18.15 9.73 23.48
C PRO A 26 18.37 10.92 22.54
N THR A 27 19.28 10.81 21.58
CA THR A 27 19.35 11.82 20.52
C THR A 27 19.83 11.23 19.19
N ARG A 28 18.97 11.32 18.17
CA ARG A 28 19.28 11.30 16.72
C ARG A 28 20.33 10.28 16.22
N HIS A 29 19.93 9.05 15.89
CA HIS A 29 20.81 8.14 15.12
C HIS A 29 20.17 7.54 13.85
N GLY A 30 19.01 8.03 13.42
CA GLY A 30 18.34 7.53 12.21
C GLY A 30 18.71 8.19 10.88
N HIS A 31 19.70 9.09 10.80
CA HIS A 31 19.84 9.97 9.61
C HIS A 31 21.25 10.10 9.00
N ILE A 32 22.26 9.37 9.46
CA ILE A 32 23.66 9.64 9.05
C ILE A 32 24.23 8.67 8.00
N LEU A 33 23.64 7.50 7.73
CA LEU A 33 24.25 6.52 6.80
C LEU A 33 23.71 6.51 5.36
N GLN A 34 23.31 7.66 4.82
CA GLN A 34 23.01 7.80 3.38
C GLN A 34 23.82 8.89 2.66
N GLN A 35 24.80 9.51 3.33
CA GLN A 35 25.65 10.55 2.73
C GLN A 35 27.13 10.30 3.07
N ALA A 36 27.70 9.23 2.51
CA ALA A 36 29.15 9.03 2.50
C ALA A 36 29.61 8.54 1.13
N SER A 37 29.21 9.26 0.08
CA SER A 37 29.84 9.20 -1.24
C SER A 37 29.89 10.63 -1.77
N HIS A 38 30.83 11.42 -1.25
CA HIS A 38 31.46 12.60 -1.86
C HIS A 38 32.11 13.42 -0.74
N GLY A 39 33.40 13.24 -0.55
CA GLY A 39 34.20 14.13 0.28
C GLY A 39 35.46 14.52 -0.48
N SER A 40 35.62 15.80 -0.80
CA SER A 40 36.94 16.42 -0.91
C SER A 40 36.84 17.94 -0.73
N ASN A 41 37.75 18.44 0.11
CA ASN A 41 38.20 19.83 0.29
C ASN A 41 37.36 20.74 1.19
N SER A 42 37.90 21.10 2.36
CA SER A 42 38.85 22.22 2.46
C SER A 42 39.31 22.49 3.90
N LEU A 43 40.63 22.54 4.02
CA LEU A 43 41.53 23.41 4.78
C LEU A 43 41.01 24.36 5.89
N GLU A 44 41.87 24.39 6.92
CA GLU A 44 41.96 25.17 8.14
C GLU A 44 41.83 26.70 8.02
N THR A 45 41.35 27.34 9.10
CA THR A 45 41.92 28.56 9.68
C THR A 45 41.62 28.59 11.20
N GLY A 46 42.64 28.85 12.02
CA GLY A 46 42.57 28.73 13.49
C GLY A 46 42.33 30.04 14.26
N HIS A 47 42.33 29.94 15.60
CA HIS A 47 42.88 30.93 16.57
C HIS A 47 42.67 30.47 18.04
N GLY A 48 43.76 30.48 18.83
CA GLY A 48 43.83 31.16 20.14
C GLY A 48 43.34 30.47 21.43
N ASP A 49 44.32 30.04 22.23
CA ASP A 49 44.46 30.12 23.70
C ASP A 49 43.42 29.48 24.65
N GLN A 50 43.85 28.50 25.46
CA GLN A 50 44.31 28.68 26.85
C GLN A 50 44.51 27.31 27.53
N ASP A 51 45.68 27.14 28.16
CA ASP A 51 46.09 25.97 28.93
C ASP A 51 45.19 25.72 30.15
N GLN A 52 44.59 24.53 30.21
CA GLN A 52 44.36 23.81 31.47
C GLN A 52 44.83 22.37 31.30
N GLU A 53 45.95 22.03 31.95
CA GLU A 53 46.42 20.66 32.10
C GLU A 53 45.40 19.84 32.90
N GLN A 54 44.50 19.18 32.19
CA GLN A 54 43.77 18.00 32.68
C GLN A 54 44.57 16.74 32.35
N PRO A 55 44.48 15.68 33.18
CA PRO A 55 45.33 14.49 33.03
C PRO A 55 45.13 13.89 31.65
N ARG A 56 46.22 13.81 30.87
CA ARG A 56 46.22 13.40 29.46
C ARG A 56 45.60 12.02 29.23
N ASP A 57 45.52 11.17 30.24
CA ASP A 57 44.93 9.83 30.13
C ASP A 57 43.40 9.81 30.00
N GLU A 58 42.66 10.74 30.64
CA GLU A 58 41.20 10.79 30.49
C GLU A 58 40.78 11.38 29.15
N THR A 59 41.57 12.32 28.63
CA THR A 59 41.35 12.95 27.32
C THR A 59 41.74 12.00 26.19
N ILE A 60 42.78 11.19 26.35
CA ILE A 60 43.17 10.16 25.37
C ILE A 60 42.13 9.03 25.34
N HIS A 61 41.57 8.58 26.47
CA HIS A 61 40.47 7.61 26.45
C HIS A 61 39.16 8.16 25.87
N LYS A 62 38.92 9.48 25.95
CA LYS A 62 37.79 10.15 25.27
C LYS A 62 38.06 10.45 23.79
N LEU A 63 39.32 10.63 23.37
CA LEU A 63 39.72 10.84 21.96
C LEU A 63 39.91 9.52 21.20
N ILE A 64 40.35 8.45 21.89
CA ILE A 64 40.18 7.06 21.46
C ILE A 64 38.71 6.71 21.71
N GLY A 65 37.79 7.46 21.10
CA GLY A 65 36.36 7.22 21.25
C GLY A 65 36.07 5.79 20.84
N ASN A 66 35.64 4.95 21.79
CA ASN A 66 35.16 3.58 21.67
C ASN A 66 35.32 2.93 20.28
N HIS A 67 36.55 2.80 19.78
CA HIS A 67 36.79 2.39 18.38
C HIS A 67 36.27 0.96 18.16
N GLU A 68 36.40 0.13 19.20
CA GLU A 68 35.84 -1.23 19.28
C GLU A 68 34.30 -1.25 19.17
N GLN A 69 33.60 -0.34 19.85
CA GLN A 69 32.13 -0.28 19.78
C GLN A 69 31.67 0.26 18.43
N MET A 70 32.38 1.24 17.87
CA MET A 70 32.06 1.78 16.53
C MET A 70 32.32 0.74 15.43
N THR A 71 33.31 -0.14 15.58
CA THR A 71 33.50 -1.30 14.71
C THR A 71 32.39 -2.33 14.88
N ASP A 72 31.93 -2.60 16.10
CA ASP A 72 30.87 -3.58 16.37
C ASP A 72 29.52 -3.18 15.74
N TYR A 73 29.13 -1.89 15.78
CA TYR A 73 27.93 -1.40 15.10
C TYR A 73 28.03 -1.48 13.57
N GLY A 74 29.24 -1.32 13.01
CA GLY A 74 29.48 -1.50 11.58
C GLY A 74 29.30 -2.95 11.15
N VAL A 75 29.77 -3.89 11.98
CA VAL A 75 29.63 -5.34 11.75
C VAL A 75 28.18 -5.77 11.88
N SER A 76 27.44 -5.31 12.90
CA SER A 76 26.03 -5.69 13.09
C SER A 76 25.14 -5.22 11.94
N SER A 77 25.34 -3.99 11.49
CA SER A 77 24.67 -3.43 10.32
C SER A 77 24.97 -4.20 9.03
N TRP A 78 26.25 -4.45 8.72
CA TRP A 78 26.65 -5.21 7.54
C TRP A 78 26.08 -6.64 7.54
N LEU A 79 26.18 -7.32 8.68
CA LEU A 79 25.73 -8.69 8.84
C LEU A 79 24.21 -8.78 8.62
N MET A 80 23.43 -7.90 9.23
CA MET A 80 21.98 -7.93 9.07
C MET A 80 21.56 -7.55 7.65
N GLN A 81 22.17 -6.54 7.04
CA GLN A 81 21.86 -6.16 5.66
C GLN A 81 22.16 -7.29 4.66
N THR A 82 23.18 -8.11 4.94
CA THR A 82 23.58 -9.24 4.08
C THR A 82 22.63 -10.43 4.18
N TYR A 83 22.15 -10.75 5.40
CA TYR A 83 21.40 -11.99 5.67
C TYR A 83 19.88 -11.82 5.89
N ILE A 84 19.38 -10.59 6.03
CA ILE A 84 17.96 -10.35 6.37
C ILE A 84 16.98 -10.93 5.33
N GLN A 85 17.32 -10.88 4.04
CA GLN A 85 16.47 -11.41 2.98
C GLN A 85 16.29 -12.93 3.11
N GLN A 86 17.37 -13.64 3.41
CA GLN A 86 17.40 -15.08 3.57
C GLN A 86 16.65 -15.48 4.84
N ILE A 87 16.75 -14.69 5.92
CA ILE A 87 15.96 -14.87 7.15
C ILE A 87 14.47 -14.66 6.86
N ILE A 88 14.08 -13.60 6.15
CA ILE A 88 12.70 -13.34 5.73
C ILE A 88 12.18 -14.52 4.89
N ASN A 89 12.94 -14.96 3.89
CA ASN A 89 12.57 -16.07 3.03
C ASN A 89 12.44 -17.39 3.80
N CYS A 90 13.26 -17.61 4.83
CA CYS A 90 13.13 -18.77 5.71
C CYS A 90 11.78 -18.78 6.45
N ILE A 91 11.36 -17.63 7.01
CA ILE A 91 10.05 -17.48 7.66
C ILE A 91 8.92 -17.73 6.65
N LEU A 92 9.00 -17.11 5.47
CA LEU A 92 7.98 -17.22 4.44
C LEU A 92 7.89 -18.64 3.85
N LYS A 93 8.98 -19.43 3.84
CA LYS A 93 8.97 -20.84 3.45
C LYS A 93 8.22 -21.74 4.45
N GLY A 94 8.04 -21.29 5.70
CA GLY A 94 7.17 -21.94 6.68
C GLY A 94 7.83 -23.03 7.53
N ASP A 95 9.13 -22.92 7.80
CA ASP A 95 9.84 -23.80 8.75
C ASP A 95 9.55 -23.38 10.20
N ASP A 96 8.63 -24.10 10.85
CA ASP A 96 8.17 -23.81 12.22
C ASP A 96 9.28 -23.95 13.26
N THR A 97 10.32 -24.74 12.98
CA THR A 97 11.43 -24.95 13.93
C THR A 97 12.33 -23.74 14.06
N LEU A 98 12.40 -22.91 13.01
CA LEU A 98 13.23 -21.71 12.96
C LEU A 98 12.42 -20.42 13.18
N LEU A 99 11.09 -20.52 13.08
CA LEU A 99 10.17 -19.38 13.05
C LEU A 99 10.38 -18.38 14.19
N VAL A 100 10.43 -18.86 15.44
CA VAL A 100 10.55 -17.99 16.62
C VAL A 100 11.86 -17.20 16.59
N SER A 101 13.00 -17.87 16.38
CA SER A 101 14.31 -17.21 16.36
C SER A 101 14.48 -16.31 15.14
N ALA A 102 14.03 -16.75 13.96
CA ALA A 102 14.09 -15.94 12.74
C ALA A 102 13.25 -14.67 12.87
N PHE A 103 12.03 -14.79 13.39
CA PHE A 103 11.15 -13.65 13.56
C PHE A 103 11.65 -12.68 14.63
N GLU A 104 12.25 -13.19 15.71
CA GLU A 104 12.94 -12.36 16.71
C GLU A 104 14.06 -11.53 16.07
N THR A 105 14.90 -12.15 15.24
CA THR A 105 15.96 -11.44 14.51
C THR A 105 15.38 -10.32 13.66
N VAL A 106 14.30 -10.57 12.91
CA VAL A 106 13.62 -9.53 12.12
C VAL A 106 13.13 -8.38 13.00
N ILE A 107 12.47 -8.67 14.13
CA ILE A 107 11.97 -7.64 15.06
C ILE A 107 13.13 -6.75 15.54
N LEU A 108 14.22 -7.35 16.01
CA LEU A 108 15.35 -6.63 16.56
C LEU A 108 16.03 -5.76 15.48
N THR A 109 16.28 -6.34 14.31
CA THR A 109 16.89 -5.64 13.17
C THR A 109 16.08 -4.40 12.75
N VAL A 110 14.75 -4.52 12.70
CA VAL A 110 13.87 -3.40 12.34
C VAL A 110 13.79 -2.37 13.47
N LYS A 111 13.69 -2.79 14.73
CA LYS A 111 13.63 -1.88 15.88
C LYS A 111 14.92 -1.06 16.05
N GLN A 112 16.06 -1.64 15.70
CA GLN A 112 17.37 -0.98 15.72
C GLN A 112 17.61 -0.06 14.50
N GLY A 113 16.75 -0.12 13.48
CA GLY A 113 16.92 0.69 12.26
C GLY A 113 18.07 0.23 11.36
N LEU A 114 18.51 -1.02 11.48
CA LEU A 114 19.59 -1.59 10.66
C LEU A 114 19.16 -1.88 9.22
N VAL A 115 17.84 -2.01 8.99
CA VAL A 115 17.25 -2.34 7.70
C VAL A 115 16.03 -1.45 7.44
N HIS A 116 15.81 -1.14 6.17
CA HIS A 116 14.67 -0.37 5.72
C HIS A 116 13.32 -1.07 6.06
N PRO A 117 12.39 -0.43 6.81
CA PRO A 117 11.19 -1.10 7.32
C PRO A 117 10.27 -1.71 6.26
N LEU A 118 10.20 -1.12 5.06
CA LEU A 118 9.40 -1.66 3.96
C LEU A 118 9.84 -3.06 3.52
N LEU A 119 11.12 -3.40 3.75
CA LEU A 119 11.64 -4.74 3.44
C LEU A 119 10.97 -5.82 4.29
N CYS A 120 10.63 -5.48 5.54
CA CYS A 120 10.07 -6.41 6.49
C CYS A 120 8.53 -6.41 6.47
N LEU A 121 7.88 -5.54 5.69
CA LEU A 121 6.42 -5.47 5.59
C LEU A 121 5.79 -6.84 5.24
N PRO A 122 6.26 -7.58 4.21
CA PRO A 122 5.65 -8.86 3.86
C PRO A 122 5.64 -9.86 5.02
N VAL A 123 6.76 -10.00 5.73
CA VAL A 123 6.85 -10.93 6.87
C VAL A 123 6.02 -10.45 8.06
N LEU A 124 5.96 -9.14 8.34
CA LEU A 124 5.11 -8.61 9.41
C LEU A 124 3.63 -8.85 9.15
N VAL A 125 3.19 -8.72 7.89
CA VAL A 125 1.80 -8.95 7.51
C VAL A 125 1.46 -10.44 7.57
N VAL A 126 2.35 -11.30 7.07
CA VAL A 126 2.16 -12.76 7.13
C VAL A 126 2.12 -13.27 8.57
N MET A 127 3.00 -12.77 9.45
CA MET A 127 3.02 -13.20 10.85
C MET A 127 1.78 -12.78 11.63
N GLN A 128 1.01 -11.80 11.15
CA GLN A 128 -0.29 -11.44 11.74
C GLN A 128 -1.40 -12.47 11.47
N SER A 129 -1.23 -13.37 10.50
CA SER A 129 -2.12 -14.52 10.27
C SER A 129 -1.59 -15.83 10.85
N CYS A 130 -0.46 -15.80 11.56
CA CYS A 130 0.12 -16.99 12.20
C CYS A 130 -0.82 -17.53 13.29
N SER A 131 -0.86 -18.86 13.46
CA SER A 131 -1.65 -19.54 14.50
C SER A 131 -1.14 -19.21 15.92
N GLU A 132 0.17 -19.03 16.08
CA GLU A 132 0.82 -18.70 17.34
C GLU A 132 0.51 -17.26 17.78
N ILE A 133 -0.25 -17.12 18.87
CA ILE A 133 -0.74 -15.83 19.39
C ILE A 133 0.40 -14.87 19.75
N VAL A 134 1.50 -15.38 20.31
CA VAL A 134 2.63 -14.55 20.76
C VAL A 134 3.32 -13.89 19.55
N ILE A 135 3.57 -14.66 18.50
CA ILE A 135 4.15 -14.16 17.25
C ILE A 135 3.21 -13.15 16.59
N ARG A 136 1.92 -13.53 16.47
CA ARG A 136 0.88 -12.71 15.88
C ARG A 136 0.76 -11.33 16.53
N ASN A 137 0.68 -11.29 17.86
CA ASN A 137 0.56 -10.03 18.60
C ASN A 137 1.80 -9.15 18.44
N ARG A 138 3.00 -9.74 18.46
CA ARG A 138 4.25 -8.98 18.28
C ARG A 138 4.40 -8.42 16.87
N ALA A 139 4.00 -9.19 15.85
CA ALA A 139 3.96 -8.73 14.47
C ALA A 139 2.99 -7.56 14.31
N HIS A 140 1.81 -7.65 14.91
CA HIS A 140 0.80 -6.60 14.87
C HIS A 140 1.29 -5.31 15.54
N VAL A 141 1.83 -5.39 16.76
CA VAL A 141 2.37 -4.23 17.49
C VAL A 141 3.51 -3.56 16.72
N LEU A 142 4.48 -4.33 16.22
CA LEU A 142 5.57 -3.75 15.44
C LEU A 142 5.07 -3.11 14.13
N HIS A 143 4.11 -3.73 13.44
CA HIS A 143 3.54 -3.13 12.23
C HIS A 143 2.82 -1.81 12.55
N MET A 144 2.05 -1.73 13.65
CA MET A 144 1.45 -0.47 14.11
C MET A 144 2.50 0.60 14.43
N GLU A 145 3.54 0.26 15.19
CA GLU A 145 4.63 1.20 15.53
C GLU A 145 5.30 1.79 14.26
N LEU A 146 5.50 0.96 13.23
CA LEU A 146 6.12 1.40 11.98
C LEU A 146 5.15 2.19 11.10
N ALA A 147 3.87 1.83 11.08
CA ALA A 147 2.82 2.56 10.37
C ALA A 147 2.64 3.98 10.93
N GLU A 148 2.77 4.14 12.26
CA GLU A 148 2.75 5.44 12.92
C GLU A 148 3.98 6.28 12.55
N LYS A 149 5.18 5.69 12.57
CA LYS A 149 6.44 6.39 12.24
C LYS A 149 6.58 6.71 10.74
N HIS A 150 6.06 5.84 9.87
CA HIS A 150 6.27 5.90 8.42
C HIS A 150 4.99 5.64 7.60
N PRO A 151 3.91 6.44 7.77
CA PRO A 151 2.59 6.14 7.21
C PRO A 151 2.53 6.12 5.68
N GLY A 152 3.29 7.00 5.02
CA GLY A 152 3.32 7.05 3.55
C GLY A 152 3.93 5.79 2.92
N MET A 153 4.96 5.24 3.57
CA MET A 153 5.67 4.06 3.09
C MET A 153 4.86 2.78 3.33
N MET A 154 4.25 2.64 4.50
CA MET A 154 3.47 1.44 4.84
C MET A 154 2.22 1.25 3.98
N GLY A 155 1.67 2.33 3.40
CA GLY A 155 0.55 2.23 2.46
C GLY A 155 0.92 1.67 1.07
N SER A 156 2.18 1.78 0.65
CA SER A 156 2.57 1.65 -0.77
C SER A 156 2.52 0.22 -1.32
N LYS A 157 2.65 -0.80 -0.47
CA LYS A 157 2.78 -2.21 -0.87
C LYS A 157 1.68 -3.12 -0.30
N ASN A 158 0.56 -2.55 0.15
CA ASN A 158 -0.48 -3.32 0.82
C ASN A 158 -1.09 -4.43 -0.05
N LEU A 159 -1.32 -4.20 -1.34
CA LEU A 159 -1.86 -5.23 -2.24
C LEU A 159 -0.84 -6.34 -2.56
N GLU A 160 0.45 -6.01 -2.63
CA GLU A 160 1.53 -6.98 -2.79
C GLU A 160 1.60 -7.88 -1.55
N ALA A 161 1.51 -7.30 -0.35
CA ALA A 161 1.51 -8.04 0.91
C ALA A 161 0.34 -9.04 1.00
N VAL A 162 -0.85 -8.70 0.49
CA VAL A 162 -2.02 -9.61 0.47
C VAL A 162 -1.71 -10.90 -0.30
N LYS A 163 -0.97 -10.82 -1.41
CA LYS A 163 -0.55 -12.01 -2.18
C LYS A 163 0.39 -12.90 -1.36
N VAL A 164 1.37 -12.29 -0.67
CA VAL A 164 2.31 -13.03 0.18
C VAL A 164 1.57 -13.72 1.35
N VAL A 165 0.58 -13.05 1.95
CA VAL A 165 -0.28 -13.66 2.97
C VAL A 165 -1.02 -14.86 2.40
N TYR A 166 -1.62 -14.72 1.22
CA TYR A 166 -2.33 -15.82 0.57
C TYR A 166 -1.40 -17.01 0.26
N GLU A 167 -0.20 -16.76 -0.27
CA GLU A 167 0.78 -17.81 -0.60
C GLU A 167 1.25 -18.56 0.65
N TYR A 168 1.41 -17.86 1.78
CA TYR A 168 1.73 -18.49 3.06
C TYR A 168 0.54 -19.25 3.64
N TRP A 169 -0.63 -18.60 3.67
CA TRP A 169 -1.86 -19.13 4.23
C TRP A 169 -2.32 -20.38 3.48
N SER A 170 -2.34 -20.35 2.14
CA SER A 170 -2.74 -21.49 1.31
C SER A 170 -1.88 -22.72 1.54
N ARG A 171 -0.56 -22.57 1.75
CA ARG A 171 0.34 -23.69 2.08
C ARG A 171 0.05 -24.31 3.45
N LYS A 172 -0.21 -23.48 4.47
CA LYS A 172 -0.50 -23.94 5.83
C LYS A 172 -1.93 -24.48 5.97
N HIS A 173 -2.90 -23.87 5.29
CA HIS A 173 -4.33 -24.24 5.36
C HIS A 173 -4.76 -25.30 4.35
N ALA A 174 -3.94 -25.63 3.35
CA ALA A 174 -4.11 -26.89 2.61
C ALA A 174 -4.07 -28.14 3.53
N GLN A 175 -3.63 -27.97 4.78
CA GLN A 175 -3.53 -29.03 5.80
C GLN A 175 -4.58 -28.90 6.93
N LEU A 176 -5.39 -27.83 6.98
CA LEU A 176 -6.37 -27.59 8.06
C LEU A 176 -7.70 -27.03 7.52
N ASP A 177 -8.76 -27.85 7.63
CA ASP A 177 -10.09 -27.60 7.06
C ASP A 177 -10.95 -26.53 7.74
N ASN A 178 -10.54 -25.92 8.86
CA ASN A 178 -11.40 -25.00 9.59
C ASN A 178 -10.61 -23.88 10.26
N CYS A 179 -10.60 -22.70 9.67
CA CYS A 179 -10.29 -21.47 10.40
C CYS A 179 -11.30 -20.40 9.98
N SER A 180 -12.20 -20.06 10.92
CA SER A 180 -13.26 -19.06 10.74
C SER A 180 -12.74 -17.61 10.81
N ASP A 181 -11.42 -17.42 10.95
CA ASP A 181 -10.81 -16.11 11.12
C ASP A 181 -10.35 -15.56 9.77
N ALA A 182 -10.68 -14.29 9.49
CA ALA A 182 -10.18 -13.57 8.32
C ALA A 182 -8.67 -13.30 8.48
N PRO A 183 -7.78 -13.93 7.70
CA PRO A 183 -6.33 -13.82 7.87
C PRO A 183 -5.80 -12.39 7.71
N LEU A 184 -6.53 -11.52 7.01
CA LEU A 184 -6.19 -10.12 6.82
C LEU A 184 -6.76 -9.19 7.91
N SER A 185 -7.49 -9.70 8.91
CA SER A 185 -8.18 -8.89 9.91
C SER A 185 -7.24 -7.95 10.66
N LEU A 186 -6.19 -8.49 11.31
CA LEU A 186 -5.20 -7.67 12.04
C LEU A 186 -4.45 -6.72 11.10
N PHE A 187 -4.09 -7.18 9.90
CA PHE A 187 -3.44 -6.33 8.91
C PHE A 187 -4.33 -5.14 8.54
N TYR A 188 -5.62 -5.38 8.31
CA TYR A 188 -6.56 -4.32 8.00
C TYR A 188 -6.71 -3.32 9.14
N THR A 189 -6.64 -3.74 10.41
CA THR A 189 -6.65 -2.79 11.53
C THR A 189 -5.46 -1.82 11.53
N VAL A 190 -4.30 -2.24 11.00
CA VAL A 190 -3.15 -1.35 10.77
C VAL A 190 -3.45 -0.39 9.61
N VAL A 191 -3.99 -0.90 8.50
CA VAL A 191 -4.39 -0.07 7.35
C VAL A 191 -5.45 0.97 7.74
N GLN A 192 -6.37 0.64 8.64
CA GLN A 192 -7.35 1.57 9.21
C GLN A 192 -6.71 2.71 10.00
N GLY A 193 -5.52 2.50 10.58
CA GLY A 193 -4.76 3.54 11.28
C GLY A 193 -3.98 4.46 10.34
N LEU A 194 -3.86 4.12 9.05
CA LEU A 194 -3.23 4.97 8.04
C LEU A 194 -4.19 6.08 7.58
N LYS A 195 -3.72 6.93 6.67
CA LYS A 195 -4.54 7.99 6.08
C LYS A 195 -5.77 7.41 5.38
N ARG A 196 -6.90 8.14 5.48
CA ARG A 196 -8.19 7.79 4.88
C ARG A 196 -8.10 7.36 3.42
N ASN A 197 -7.36 8.09 2.58
CA ASN A 197 -7.19 7.77 1.17
C ASN A 197 -6.47 6.43 0.98
N VAL A 198 -5.41 6.15 1.74
CA VAL A 198 -4.68 4.88 1.69
C VAL A 198 -5.58 3.70 2.05
N ARG A 199 -6.41 3.84 3.08
CA ARG A 199 -7.41 2.83 3.46
C ARG A 199 -8.44 2.59 2.35
N ASN A 200 -8.98 3.66 1.78
CA ASN A 200 -9.98 3.56 0.72
C ASN A 200 -9.39 3.00 -0.58
N ASP A 201 -8.15 3.36 -0.92
CA ASP A 201 -7.40 2.83 -2.06
C ASP A 201 -7.08 1.36 -1.88
N PHE A 202 -6.78 0.92 -0.65
CA PHE A 202 -6.61 -0.49 -0.33
C PHE A 202 -7.89 -1.30 -0.58
N LEU A 203 -9.03 -0.84 -0.05
CA LEU A 203 -10.33 -1.50 -0.26
C LEU A 203 -10.70 -1.53 -1.75
N LYS A 204 -10.55 -0.40 -2.44
CA LYS A 204 -10.76 -0.31 -3.90
C LYS A 204 -9.84 -1.29 -4.63
N GLY A 205 -8.57 -1.36 -4.24
CA GLY A 205 -7.56 -2.27 -4.80
C GLY A 205 -7.95 -3.74 -4.69
N LEU A 206 -8.44 -4.18 -3.52
CA LEU A 206 -8.94 -5.54 -3.33
C LEU A 206 -10.13 -5.85 -4.25
N VAL A 207 -11.07 -4.92 -4.36
CA VAL A 207 -12.25 -5.07 -5.22
C VAL A 207 -11.86 -5.12 -6.70
N THR A 208 -10.87 -4.33 -7.12
CA THR A 208 -10.40 -4.34 -8.52
C THR A 208 -9.72 -5.64 -8.95
N LEU A 209 -9.32 -6.51 -8.02
CA LEU A 209 -8.77 -7.83 -8.36
C LEU A 209 -9.79 -8.71 -9.11
N PHE A 210 -11.09 -8.49 -8.90
CA PHE A 210 -12.16 -9.27 -9.51
C PHE A 210 -12.46 -8.86 -10.97
N ASP A 211 -12.08 -7.65 -11.39
CA ASP A 211 -12.29 -7.11 -12.75
C ASP A 211 -11.17 -7.51 -13.74
N ALA A 212 -10.32 -8.47 -13.37
CA ALA A 212 -9.26 -8.91 -14.25
C ALA A 212 -9.85 -9.64 -15.46
N LYS A 213 -9.65 -9.11 -16.67
CA LYS A 213 -10.11 -9.69 -17.94
C LYS A 213 -9.28 -10.90 -18.43
N SER A 214 -8.51 -11.51 -17.53
CA SER A 214 -7.63 -12.62 -17.84
C SER A 214 -8.36 -13.95 -17.72
N ASP A 215 -8.08 -14.85 -18.66
CA ASP A 215 -8.61 -16.22 -18.68
C ASP A 215 -8.00 -17.08 -17.58
N LYS A 216 -6.91 -16.60 -16.96
CA LYS A 216 -6.15 -17.27 -15.90
C LYS A 216 -6.38 -16.60 -14.55
N GLN A 217 -7.63 -16.48 -14.14
CA GLN A 217 -7.95 -16.04 -12.79
C GLN A 217 -7.47 -17.07 -11.78
N ASN A 218 -6.78 -16.64 -10.74
CA ASN A 218 -6.48 -17.50 -9.60
C ASN A 218 -7.73 -17.54 -8.70
N ILE A 219 -8.66 -18.44 -9.02
CA ILE A 219 -9.94 -18.60 -8.31
C ILE A 219 -9.74 -18.80 -6.79
N PRO A 220 -8.83 -19.68 -6.33
CA PRO A 220 -8.52 -19.79 -4.90
C PRO A 220 -8.07 -18.47 -4.24
N PHE A 221 -7.27 -17.66 -4.93
CA PHE A 221 -6.87 -16.33 -4.43
C PHE A 221 -8.05 -15.35 -4.36
N LEU A 222 -8.90 -15.30 -5.39
CA LEU A 222 -10.08 -14.44 -5.40
C LEU A 222 -11.07 -14.84 -4.31
N ARG A 223 -11.25 -16.15 -4.07
CA ARG A 223 -12.03 -16.66 -2.95
C ARG A 223 -11.47 -16.19 -1.61
N PHE A 224 -10.17 -16.32 -1.39
CA PHE A 224 -9.50 -15.82 -0.18
C PHE A 224 -9.75 -14.33 0.02
N VAL A 225 -9.66 -13.52 -1.04
CA VAL A 225 -9.92 -12.08 -0.98
C VAL A 225 -11.39 -11.79 -0.65
N ALA A 226 -12.34 -12.52 -1.25
CA ALA A 226 -13.78 -12.34 -1.01
C ALA A 226 -14.17 -12.70 0.43
N GLU A 227 -13.66 -13.83 0.96
CA GLU A 227 -13.82 -14.23 2.37
C GLU A 227 -13.32 -13.13 3.31
N ASN A 228 -12.11 -12.60 3.06
CA ASN A 228 -11.58 -11.53 3.87
C ASN A 228 -12.42 -10.26 3.77
N LEU A 229 -12.77 -9.79 2.58
CA LEU A 229 -13.63 -8.60 2.39
C LEU A 229 -14.96 -8.71 3.13
N ALA A 230 -15.57 -9.91 3.14
CA ALA A 230 -16.81 -10.14 3.88
C ALA A 230 -16.63 -10.05 5.41
N LEU A 231 -15.46 -10.41 5.92
CA LEU A 231 -15.18 -10.60 7.34
C LEU A 231 -14.26 -9.52 7.96
N LEU A 232 -13.83 -8.52 7.19
CA LEU A 232 -13.00 -7.44 7.71
C LEU A 232 -13.71 -6.67 8.85
N PRO A 233 -12.97 -6.29 9.91
CA PRO A 233 -13.53 -5.54 11.05
C PRO A 233 -13.69 -4.05 10.71
N TYR A 234 -14.71 -3.72 9.91
CA TYR A 234 -14.99 -2.34 9.53
C TYR A 234 -15.38 -1.50 10.76
N LYS A 235 -14.75 -0.33 10.90
CA LYS A 235 -14.97 0.57 12.05
C LYS A 235 -15.98 1.65 11.72
N THR A 236 -16.02 2.10 10.48
CA THR A 236 -16.84 3.24 10.06
C THR A 236 -17.80 2.87 8.93
N VAL A 237 -18.93 3.58 8.87
CA VAL A 237 -19.92 3.41 7.79
C VAL A 237 -19.29 3.69 6.42
N GLU A 238 -18.35 4.64 6.36
CA GLU A 238 -17.65 4.99 5.12
C GLU A 238 -16.84 3.81 4.55
N GLU A 239 -16.18 3.02 5.39
CA GLU A 239 -15.39 1.87 4.92
C GLU A 239 -16.27 0.84 4.22
N VAL A 240 -17.42 0.53 4.82
CA VAL A 240 -18.38 -0.43 4.27
C VAL A 240 -18.99 0.12 2.97
N ILE A 241 -19.36 1.41 2.93
CA ILE A 241 -19.85 2.07 1.70
C ILE A 241 -18.78 2.07 0.62
N CYS A 242 -17.52 2.35 0.96
CA CYS A 242 -16.40 2.34 0.01
C CYS A 242 -16.26 0.95 -0.64
N PHE A 243 -16.32 -0.13 0.15
CA PHE A 243 -16.33 -1.49 -0.39
C PHE A 243 -17.54 -1.73 -1.30
N ILE A 244 -18.76 -1.49 -0.81
CA ILE A 244 -20.00 -1.79 -1.55
C ILE A 244 -20.08 -0.98 -2.85
N THR A 245 -19.79 0.32 -2.83
CA THR A 245 -19.85 1.17 -4.03
C THR A 245 -18.84 0.76 -5.08
N ASN A 246 -17.61 0.38 -4.69
CA ASN A 246 -16.64 -0.13 -5.66
C ASN A 246 -17.06 -1.50 -6.21
N ALA A 247 -17.69 -2.35 -5.40
CA ALA A 247 -18.23 -3.63 -5.84
C ALA A 247 -19.40 -3.44 -6.82
N ASP A 248 -20.34 -2.54 -6.49
CA ASP A 248 -21.46 -2.15 -7.37
C ASP A 248 -20.96 -1.67 -8.74
N ARG A 249 -19.90 -0.84 -8.77
CA ARG A 249 -19.30 -0.37 -10.02
C ARG A 249 -18.76 -1.50 -10.90
N ILE A 250 -18.04 -2.46 -10.31
CA ILE A 250 -17.48 -3.59 -11.07
C ILE A 250 -18.60 -4.53 -11.53
N LEU A 251 -19.55 -4.84 -10.65
CA LEU A 251 -20.71 -5.69 -10.97
C LEU A 251 -21.58 -5.08 -12.06
N GLY A 252 -21.80 -3.76 -12.05
CA GLY A 252 -22.54 -3.05 -13.09
C GLY A 252 -21.86 -3.07 -14.45
N VAL A 253 -20.53 -3.09 -14.53
CA VAL A 253 -19.84 -3.12 -15.83
C VAL A 253 -19.52 -4.54 -16.27
N ALA A 254 -18.72 -5.26 -15.49
CA ALA A 254 -18.25 -6.60 -15.82
C ALA A 254 -19.35 -7.66 -15.65
N GLY A 255 -20.19 -7.53 -14.62
CA GLY A 255 -21.31 -8.42 -14.38
C GLY A 255 -22.37 -8.33 -15.47
N GLU A 256 -22.78 -7.11 -15.86
CA GLU A 256 -23.68 -6.91 -17.02
C GLU A 256 -23.09 -7.46 -18.32
N SER A 257 -21.78 -7.28 -18.55
CA SER A 257 -21.12 -7.85 -19.72
C SER A 257 -21.21 -9.38 -19.74
N CYS A 258 -21.09 -10.03 -18.57
CA CYS A 258 -21.26 -11.48 -18.45
C CYS A 258 -22.71 -11.88 -18.73
N LEU A 259 -23.70 -11.18 -18.14
CA LEU A 259 -25.13 -11.47 -18.37
C LEU A 259 -25.51 -11.34 -19.85
N LYS A 260 -25.09 -10.26 -20.51
CA LYS A 260 -25.34 -10.05 -21.95
C LYS A 260 -24.76 -11.17 -22.81
N TRP A 261 -23.61 -11.73 -22.44
CA TRP A 261 -23.04 -12.87 -23.15
C TRP A 261 -23.82 -14.16 -22.86
N ILE A 262 -24.18 -14.39 -21.58
CA ILE A 262 -24.95 -15.57 -21.15
C ILE A 262 -26.34 -15.60 -21.80
N ASP A 263 -27.00 -14.46 -21.98
CA ASP A 263 -28.31 -14.38 -22.65
C ASP A 263 -28.21 -14.71 -24.15
N ASN A 264 -27.07 -14.42 -24.77
CA ASN A 264 -26.79 -14.69 -26.19
C ASN A 264 -25.97 -15.98 -26.40
N MET A 265 -25.96 -16.86 -25.40
CA MET A 265 -25.13 -18.06 -25.35
C MET A 265 -25.52 -19.06 -26.45
N PRO A 266 -24.55 -19.65 -27.19
CA PRO A 266 -24.83 -20.61 -28.24
C PRO A 266 -25.37 -21.94 -27.68
N SER A 267 -26.27 -22.58 -28.44
CA SER A 267 -26.87 -23.86 -28.04
C SER A 267 -25.94 -25.07 -28.23
N SER A 268 -24.85 -24.94 -28.98
CA SER A 268 -23.88 -25.99 -29.27
C SER A 268 -22.44 -25.44 -29.19
N TYR A 269 -21.51 -26.25 -28.68
CA TYR A 269 -20.09 -25.90 -28.47
C TYR A 269 -19.17 -26.80 -29.29
N GLU A 270 -19.43 -26.86 -30.59
CA GLU A 270 -18.71 -27.73 -31.54
C GLU A 270 -17.28 -27.25 -31.83
N SER A 271 -16.98 -25.96 -31.61
CA SER A 271 -15.64 -25.40 -31.84
C SER A 271 -14.86 -25.19 -30.53
N THR A 272 -13.54 -25.41 -30.59
CA THR A 272 -12.62 -25.13 -29.47
C THR A 272 -12.63 -23.66 -29.04
N GLU A 273 -12.87 -22.75 -29.99
CA GLU A 273 -13.01 -21.32 -29.73
C GLU A 273 -14.26 -21.01 -28.89
N SER A 274 -15.42 -21.62 -29.22
CA SER A 274 -16.66 -21.44 -28.45
C SER A 274 -16.56 -21.97 -27.01
N GLN A 275 -15.83 -23.08 -26.81
CA GLN A 275 -15.56 -23.61 -25.47
C GLN A 275 -14.60 -22.72 -24.69
N GLY A 276 -13.61 -22.13 -25.36
CA GLY A 276 -12.71 -21.13 -24.78
C GLY A 276 -13.47 -19.92 -24.28
N GLU A 277 -14.35 -19.34 -25.10
CA GLU A 277 -15.18 -18.19 -24.69
C GLU A 277 -16.11 -18.54 -23.52
N LEU A 278 -16.76 -19.71 -23.55
CA LEU A 278 -17.57 -20.19 -22.44
C LEU A 278 -16.75 -20.28 -21.14
N HIS A 279 -15.57 -20.87 -21.21
CA HIS A 279 -14.69 -21.00 -20.05
C HIS A 279 -14.33 -19.62 -19.48
N ARG A 280 -14.01 -18.65 -20.33
CA ARG A 280 -13.69 -17.28 -19.93
C ARG A 280 -14.86 -16.61 -19.21
N VAL A 281 -16.06 -16.70 -19.79
CA VAL A 281 -17.26 -16.07 -19.22
C VAL A 281 -17.70 -16.77 -17.93
N ALA A 282 -17.64 -18.10 -17.86
CA ALA A 282 -17.92 -18.84 -16.64
C ALA A 282 -16.92 -18.53 -15.51
N THR A 283 -15.64 -18.38 -15.85
CA THR A 283 -14.59 -17.97 -14.88
C THR A 283 -14.83 -16.53 -14.39
N SER A 284 -15.20 -15.62 -15.29
CA SER A 284 -15.55 -14.24 -14.95
C SER A 284 -16.83 -14.17 -14.10
N SER A 285 -17.86 -14.94 -14.45
CA SER A 285 -19.13 -15.00 -13.71
C SER A 285 -18.93 -15.56 -12.30
N LEU A 286 -18.01 -16.53 -12.12
CA LEU A 286 -17.59 -17.04 -10.83
C LEU A 286 -16.90 -15.96 -9.97
N SER A 287 -15.95 -15.22 -10.56
CA SER A 287 -15.31 -14.06 -9.91
C SER A 287 -16.34 -13.03 -9.45
N MET A 288 -17.28 -12.64 -10.33
CA MET A 288 -18.35 -11.71 -10.01
C MET A 288 -19.30 -12.25 -8.93
N SER A 289 -19.62 -13.54 -8.96
CA SER A 289 -20.45 -14.19 -7.94
C SER A 289 -19.79 -14.14 -6.56
N MET A 290 -18.46 -14.36 -6.47
CA MET A 290 -17.73 -14.26 -5.20
C MET A 290 -17.80 -12.85 -4.62
N LEU A 291 -17.57 -11.83 -5.46
CA LEU A 291 -17.66 -10.43 -5.06
C LEU A 291 -19.09 -10.06 -4.63
N LEU A 292 -20.10 -10.55 -5.35
CA LEU A 292 -21.51 -10.32 -5.04
C LEU A 292 -21.90 -10.91 -3.68
N VAL A 293 -21.54 -12.16 -3.41
CA VAL A 293 -21.82 -12.83 -2.13
C VAL A 293 -21.14 -12.10 -0.97
N ALA A 294 -19.88 -11.70 -1.12
CA ALA A 294 -19.16 -10.91 -0.12
C ALA A 294 -19.83 -9.53 0.13
N LYS A 295 -20.23 -8.83 -0.93
CA LYS A 295 -20.95 -7.55 -0.86
C LYS A 295 -22.28 -7.71 -0.10
N VAL A 296 -23.09 -8.68 -0.49
CA VAL A 296 -24.41 -8.93 0.12
C VAL A 296 -24.27 -9.31 1.59
N HIS A 297 -23.24 -10.10 1.94
CA HIS A 297 -22.95 -10.40 3.33
C HIS A 297 -22.62 -9.13 4.13
N ALA A 298 -21.68 -8.30 3.65
CA ALA A 298 -21.33 -7.05 4.32
C ALA A 298 -22.53 -6.09 4.44
N GLN A 299 -23.38 -5.99 3.42
CA GLN A 299 -24.63 -5.21 3.48
C GLN A 299 -25.55 -5.68 4.61
N LYS A 300 -25.73 -6.99 4.77
CA LYS A 300 -26.54 -7.58 5.85
C LYS A 300 -25.89 -7.37 7.23
N VAL A 301 -24.59 -7.62 7.35
CA VAL A 301 -23.81 -7.45 8.60
C VAL A 301 -23.88 -6.04 9.14
N TYR A 302 -23.74 -5.04 8.28
CA TYR A 302 -23.66 -3.65 8.71
C TYR A 302 -24.96 -2.86 8.48
N GLY A 303 -26.03 -3.52 8.02
CA GLY A 303 -27.33 -2.89 7.77
C GLY A 303 -27.29 -1.77 6.72
N ILE A 304 -26.41 -1.88 5.70
CA ILE A 304 -26.25 -0.87 4.66
C ILE A 304 -27.32 -1.06 3.59
N THR A 305 -28.25 -0.11 3.51
CA THR A 305 -29.31 -0.01 2.50
C THR A 305 -28.97 1.01 1.40
N SER A 306 -29.69 0.99 0.28
CA SER A 306 -29.55 2.04 -0.75
C SER A 306 -29.80 3.46 -0.22
N ALA A 307 -30.71 3.63 0.74
CA ALA A 307 -30.91 4.92 1.40
C ALA A 307 -29.66 5.39 2.18
N THR A 308 -28.97 4.47 2.89
CA THR A 308 -27.70 4.81 3.56
C THR A 308 -26.59 5.10 2.55
N LYS A 309 -26.52 4.41 1.41
CA LYS A 309 -25.54 4.70 0.35
C LYS A 309 -25.72 6.12 -0.20
N VAL A 310 -26.96 6.54 -0.47
CA VAL A 310 -27.27 7.88 -0.99
C VAL A 310 -26.97 8.97 0.04
N LYS A 311 -27.38 8.75 1.30
CA LYS A 311 -27.20 9.71 2.39
C LYS A 311 -25.73 9.88 2.78
N ASP A 312 -25.01 8.77 2.85
CA ASP A 312 -23.68 8.66 3.46
C ASP A 312 -22.60 8.32 2.42
N GLY A 313 -22.81 8.68 1.15
CA GLY A 313 -21.91 8.36 0.05
C GLY A 313 -20.44 8.72 0.29
N ILE A 314 -19.54 8.21 -0.56
CA ILE A 314 -18.10 8.43 -0.44
C ILE A 314 -17.79 9.93 -0.31
N GLY A 315 -17.06 10.31 0.75
CA GLY A 315 -16.78 11.72 1.05
C GLY A 315 -17.81 12.43 1.93
N LYS A 316 -19.07 11.95 1.95
CA LYS A 316 -20.21 12.54 2.70
C LYS A 316 -20.51 11.83 4.01
N ALA A 317 -20.24 10.52 4.11
CA ALA A 317 -20.18 9.85 5.41
C ALA A 317 -19.11 10.53 6.28
N ALA A 318 -19.54 11.21 7.34
CA ALA A 318 -18.68 11.40 8.50
C ALA A 318 -18.15 10.02 8.97
N GLU A 319 -16.98 9.98 9.61
CA GLU A 319 -16.36 8.78 10.23
C GLU A 319 -17.20 8.25 11.41
N ARG A 320 -18.50 8.05 11.20
CA ARG A 320 -19.43 7.54 12.19
C ARG A 320 -19.16 6.04 12.36
N PRO A 321 -19.18 5.56 13.61
CA PRO A 321 -19.02 4.14 13.87
C PRO A 321 -20.14 3.35 13.20
N VAL A 322 -19.79 2.18 12.67
CA VAL A 322 -20.77 1.24 12.11
C VAL A 322 -21.22 0.26 13.18
N SER A 323 -22.48 -0.17 13.12
CA SER A 323 -23.04 -1.18 14.03
C SER A 323 -23.20 -2.51 13.30
N ILE A 324 -22.92 -3.60 14.00
CA ILE A 324 -23.12 -4.96 13.50
C ILE A 324 -24.53 -5.42 13.87
N GLN A 325 -25.27 -5.95 12.91
CA GLN A 325 -26.59 -6.50 13.13
C GLN A 325 -26.50 -7.84 13.89
N PRO A 326 -27.34 -8.06 14.92
CA PRO A 326 -27.31 -9.29 15.72
C PRO A 326 -27.84 -10.50 14.94
N ASN A 327 -27.39 -11.71 15.31
CA ASN A 327 -27.91 -13.01 14.85
C ASN A 327 -27.76 -13.33 13.36
N LEU A 328 -26.69 -12.87 12.73
CA LEU A 328 -26.39 -13.24 11.34
C LEU A 328 -25.67 -14.58 11.23
N LEU A 329 -26.04 -15.33 10.19
CA LEU A 329 -25.34 -16.56 9.83
C LEU A 329 -23.90 -16.25 9.42
N PRO A 330 -22.94 -17.14 9.74
CA PRO A 330 -21.57 -17.00 9.31
C PRO A 330 -21.48 -16.96 7.79
N PHE A 331 -20.48 -16.24 7.28
CA PHE A 331 -20.15 -16.21 5.87
C PHE A 331 -19.89 -17.64 5.36
N ASN A 332 -20.49 -18.00 4.22
CA ASN A 332 -20.38 -19.34 3.65
C ASN A 332 -20.56 -19.31 2.13
N TRP A 333 -20.14 -20.39 1.48
CA TRP A 333 -20.17 -20.56 0.03
C TRP A 333 -21.32 -21.45 -0.47
N HIS A 334 -22.38 -21.67 0.31
CA HIS A 334 -23.44 -22.62 -0.06
C HIS A 334 -24.14 -22.24 -1.37
N GLN A 335 -24.23 -20.94 -1.67
CA GLN A 335 -24.82 -20.44 -2.92
C GLN A 335 -23.88 -20.55 -4.12
N LEU A 336 -22.59 -20.85 -3.91
CA LEU A 336 -21.55 -20.80 -4.95
C LEU A 336 -20.64 -22.03 -4.88
N LYS A 337 -21.16 -23.17 -5.34
CA LYS A 337 -20.44 -24.46 -5.28
C LYS A 337 -19.08 -24.45 -5.98
N TYR A 338 -18.93 -23.71 -7.08
CA TYR A 338 -17.66 -23.60 -7.81
C TYR A 338 -16.65 -22.65 -7.14
N ALA A 339 -16.99 -22.05 -5.99
CA ALA A 339 -15.98 -21.40 -5.14
C ALA A 339 -15.01 -22.42 -4.51
N THR A 340 -15.49 -23.66 -4.29
CA THR A 340 -14.71 -24.75 -3.70
C THR A 340 -14.41 -25.86 -4.71
N LEU A 341 -15.22 -25.98 -5.75
CA LEU A 341 -15.10 -27.01 -6.79
C LEU A 341 -14.53 -26.44 -8.10
N SER A 342 -13.88 -27.30 -8.88
CA SER A 342 -13.38 -26.94 -10.21
C SER A 342 -14.45 -27.20 -11.29
N MET A 343 -14.54 -26.31 -12.28
CA MET A 343 -15.40 -26.46 -13.45
C MET A 343 -14.67 -27.26 -14.53
N MET A 344 -14.89 -28.57 -14.60
CA MET A 344 -14.14 -29.48 -15.48
C MET A 344 -14.77 -29.72 -16.85
N ASP A 345 -16.10 -29.56 -16.95
CA ASP A 345 -16.88 -29.86 -18.14
C ASP A 345 -17.76 -28.68 -18.55
N VAL A 346 -18.30 -28.76 -19.78
CA VAL A 346 -19.17 -27.73 -20.36
C VAL A 346 -20.42 -27.53 -19.51
N ASP A 347 -20.98 -28.61 -18.97
CA ASP A 347 -22.16 -28.58 -18.10
C ASP A 347 -21.88 -27.76 -16.83
N ALA A 348 -20.72 -27.93 -16.19
CA ALA A 348 -20.35 -27.13 -15.04
C ALA A 348 -20.16 -25.65 -15.36
N LEU A 349 -19.60 -25.33 -16.54
CA LEU A 349 -19.44 -23.94 -16.98
C LEU A 349 -20.81 -23.28 -17.21
N GLN A 350 -21.74 -23.99 -17.85
CA GLN A 350 -23.12 -23.52 -18.05
C GLN A 350 -23.90 -23.38 -16.75
N GLU A 351 -23.73 -24.33 -15.84
CA GLU A 351 -24.37 -24.28 -14.54
C GLU A 351 -23.87 -23.09 -13.71
N GLN A 352 -22.56 -22.81 -13.74
CA GLN A 352 -22.01 -21.63 -13.09
C GLN A 352 -22.58 -20.32 -13.68
N CYS A 353 -22.72 -20.23 -15.00
CA CYS A 353 -23.41 -19.10 -15.63
C CYS A 353 -24.86 -18.95 -15.14
N SER A 354 -25.59 -20.07 -15.02
CA SER A 354 -26.97 -20.09 -14.52
C SER A 354 -27.07 -19.65 -13.06
N ILE A 355 -26.14 -20.10 -12.20
CA ILE A 355 -26.02 -19.68 -10.80
C ILE A 355 -25.80 -18.17 -10.73
N PHE A 356 -24.88 -17.63 -11.53
CA PHE A 356 -24.60 -16.19 -11.56
C PHE A 356 -25.84 -15.37 -11.96
N THR A 357 -26.55 -15.78 -13.01
CA THR A 357 -27.80 -15.11 -13.44
C THR A 357 -28.86 -15.14 -12.34
N ALA A 358 -29.05 -16.28 -11.67
CA ALA A 358 -29.98 -16.39 -10.55
C ALA A 358 -29.61 -15.44 -9.39
N LEU A 359 -28.33 -15.38 -9.01
CA LEU A 359 -27.84 -14.50 -7.94
C LEU A 359 -28.03 -13.02 -8.27
N MET A 360 -27.70 -12.60 -9.50
CA MET A 360 -27.90 -11.22 -9.94
C MET A 360 -29.38 -10.82 -9.91
N ASN A 361 -30.27 -11.71 -10.36
CA ASN A 361 -31.72 -11.46 -10.33
C ASN A 361 -32.28 -11.38 -8.91
N GLU A 362 -31.84 -12.26 -8.01
CA GLU A 362 -32.23 -12.23 -6.59
C GLU A 362 -31.85 -10.88 -5.95
N VAL A 363 -30.61 -10.43 -6.15
CA VAL A 363 -30.12 -9.18 -5.55
C VAL A 363 -30.83 -7.96 -6.13
N THR A 364 -31.05 -7.91 -7.44
CA THR A 364 -31.81 -6.81 -8.08
C THR A 364 -33.24 -6.74 -7.56
N SER A 365 -33.88 -7.88 -7.29
CA SER A 365 -35.25 -7.93 -6.76
C SER A 365 -35.38 -7.38 -5.33
N LEU A 366 -34.33 -7.51 -4.52
CA LEU A 366 -34.30 -7.06 -3.12
C LEU A 366 -34.08 -5.55 -2.98
N ASP A 367 -33.54 -4.89 -4.01
CA ASP A 367 -33.25 -3.46 -4.01
C ASP A 367 -33.56 -2.83 -5.39
N PRO A 368 -34.85 -2.52 -5.67
CA PRO A 368 -35.29 -2.00 -6.97
C PRO A 368 -34.67 -0.64 -7.33
N SER A 369 -34.07 0.05 -6.36
CA SER A 369 -33.31 1.29 -6.58
C SER A 369 -31.93 1.07 -7.23
N THR A 370 -31.52 -0.18 -7.42
CA THR A 370 -30.23 -0.58 -8.04
C THR A 370 -30.44 -0.98 -9.50
N GLU A 371 -31.19 -0.19 -10.28
CA GLU A 371 -31.23 -0.42 -11.73
C GLU A 371 -29.80 -0.27 -12.31
N PRO A 372 -29.32 -1.24 -13.10
CA PRO A 372 -28.05 -1.13 -13.77
C PRO A 372 -28.22 -0.22 -15.00
N GLY A 373 -27.99 1.08 -14.83
CA GLY A 373 -27.98 2.00 -15.97
C GLY A 373 -28.20 3.47 -15.64
N GLY A 374 -27.21 4.29 -15.97
CA GLY A 374 -27.42 5.69 -16.35
C GLY A 374 -27.13 6.73 -15.27
N ASP A 375 -25.96 7.35 -15.41
CA ASP A 375 -25.76 8.81 -15.32
C ASP A 375 -26.08 9.52 -13.99
N ASP A 376 -25.10 9.54 -13.08
CA ASP A 376 -24.59 10.77 -12.43
C ASP A 376 -23.62 10.41 -11.28
N LEU A 377 -22.37 10.16 -11.61
CA LEU A 377 -21.24 10.28 -10.67
C LEU A 377 -20.01 10.74 -11.43
N HIS A 378 -20.09 11.98 -11.94
CA HIS A 378 -18.93 12.74 -12.35
C HIS A 378 -18.15 13.16 -11.08
N LEU A 379 -17.49 12.20 -10.44
CA LEU A 379 -16.34 12.51 -9.60
C LEU A 379 -15.19 12.77 -10.55
N GLU A 380 -14.80 14.04 -10.65
CA GLU A 380 -13.59 14.46 -11.33
C GLU A 380 -12.45 13.52 -10.94
N VAL A 381 -11.97 12.77 -11.93
CA VAL A 381 -10.68 12.09 -11.84
C VAL A 381 -9.65 13.21 -11.84
N ALA A 382 -9.29 13.69 -10.66
CA ALA A 382 -8.03 14.38 -10.49
C ALA A 382 -6.93 13.36 -10.82
N ASN A 383 -6.46 13.39 -12.05
CA ASN A 383 -5.22 12.76 -12.47
C ASN A 383 -4.09 13.41 -11.66
N ALA A 384 -3.83 12.89 -10.46
CA ALA A 384 -2.62 13.17 -9.71
C ALA A 384 -1.55 12.14 -10.12
N THR A 385 -1.06 12.26 -11.35
CA THR A 385 0.32 11.86 -11.64
C THR A 385 1.21 12.99 -11.15
N ASP A 386 1.50 13.01 -9.85
CA ASP A 386 2.63 13.77 -9.31
C ASP A 386 3.64 12.79 -8.74
N VAL A 387 4.62 12.49 -9.59
CA VAL A 387 5.91 11.92 -9.25
C VAL A 387 6.71 13.03 -8.59
N ASP A 388 6.90 12.96 -7.28
CA ASP A 388 7.79 13.87 -6.54
C ASP A 388 9.21 13.29 -6.50
N THR A 389 10.11 13.79 -7.35
CA THR A 389 11.52 14.16 -7.01
C THR A 389 12.16 14.99 -8.14
N PRO A 390 13.18 15.84 -7.86
CA PRO A 390 13.02 17.28 -7.71
C PRO A 390 13.63 18.11 -8.85
N ALA A 391 13.24 19.38 -8.88
CA ALA A 391 13.55 20.40 -9.86
C ALA A 391 15.05 20.56 -10.22
N THR A 392 15.30 20.73 -11.52
CA THR A 392 16.30 21.70 -12.01
C THR A 392 15.64 22.60 -13.05
N ILE A 393 15.61 23.89 -12.72
CA ILE A 393 15.12 24.98 -13.57
C ILE A 393 16.14 25.22 -14.68
N ASN A 394 15.68 25.33 -15.93
CA ASN A 394 16.33 26.18 -16.92
C ASN A 394 15.27 26.90 -17.77
N TYR A 395 15.25 28.22 -17.61
CA TYR A 395 14.62 29.19 -18.50
C TYR A 395 15.42 29.32 -19.79
N VAL A 396 14.76 29.30 -20.96
CA VAL A 396 15.08 30.20 -22.09
C VAL A 396 13.81 30.57 -22.89
N ASN A 397 13.38 31.82 -22.71
CA ASN A 397 12.84 32.84 -23.65
C ASN A 397 12.54 32.42 -25.11
N SER A 398 11.29 32.57 -25.59
CA SER A 398 10.69 33.77 -26.27
C SER A 398 10.69 33.62 -27.81
N PRO A 399 10.01 34.48 -28.61
CA PRO A 399 8.79 35.28 -28.40
C PRO A 399 7.79 35.07 -29.57
N SER A 400 6.55 35.58 -29.47
CA SER A 400 5.79 36.04 -30.65
C SER A 400 4.68 37.00 -30.24
N ASN A 401 4.56 38.02 -31.07
CA ASN A 401 3.96 39.32 -30.84
C ASN A 401 2.59 39.41 -31.51
N ASN A 402 1.76 40.36 -31.04
CA ASN A 402 0.75 41.11 -31.80
C ASN A 402 -0.50 40.39 -32.36
N ASN A 403 -1.68 40.68 -31.79
CA ASN A 403 -2.62 41.69 -32.31
C ASN A 403 -4.04 41.55 -31.73
N ILE A 404 -4.55 42.66 -31.22
CA ILE A 404 -5.98 42.99 -31.01
C ILE A 404 -6.38 43.95 -32.18
N PRO A 405 -7.62 44.45 -32.41
CA PRO A 405 -9.02 44.15 -31.98
C PRO A 405 -9.98 44.20 -33.23
N PRO A 406 -11.25 44.70 -33.24
CA PRO A 406 -12.31 44.95 -32.22
C PRO A 406 -13.75 44.47 -32.63
N SER A 407 -14.75 44.88 -31.83
CA SER A 407 -16.20 45.07 -32.10
C SER A 407 -17.12 43.91 -31.69
N ASP A 408 -18.33 44.04 -31.13
CA ASP A 408 -19.26 45.15 -30.85
C ASP A 408 -20.36 44.60 -29.88
N VAL A 409 -20.72 45.26 -28.76
CA VAL A 409 -21.93 46.11 -28.54
C VAL A 409 -23.22 45.43 -28.01
N LYS A 410 -23.81 46.10 -26.99
CA LYS A 410 -25.19 46.10 -26.40
C LYS A 410 -25.49 45.15 -25.21
N LYS A 411 -26.34 45.48 -24.22
CA LYS A 411 -26.82 46.70 -23.50
C LYS A 411 -27.97 46.24 -22.57
N GLY A 412 -28.07 46.76 -21.34
CA GLY A 412 -29.32 46.89 -20.53
C GLY A 412 -29.20 46.45 -19.06
N LYS A 413 -29.01 47.35 -18.07
CA LYS A 413 -30.00 48.16 -17.25
C LYS A 413 -30.77 47.33 -16.20
N LYS A 414 -31.09 47.74 -14.95
CA LYS A 414 -30.62 48.68 -13.88
C LYS A 414 -31.73 48.74 -12.79
N ARG A 415 -31.36 49.02 -11.50
CA ARG A 415 -32.10 49.65 -10.34
C ARG A 415 -32.20 48.74 -9.08
N SER A 416 -32.10 49.15 -7.80
CA SER A 416 -31.81 50.41 -7.04
C SER A 416 -31.44 50.06 -5.56
N LEU A 417 -30.43 50.67 -4.90
CA LEU A 417 -30.44 51.66 -3.76
C LEU A 417 -31.41 51.33 -2.58
N ASP A 418 -31.00 51.28 -1.29
CA ASP A 418 -30.51 52.42 -0.46
C ASP A 418 -29.87 52.06 0.94
N THR A 419 -28.96 52.96 1.37
CA THR A 419 -28.57 53.48 2.73
C THR A 419 -27.92 52.69 3.92
N LYS A 420 -27.00 53.43 4.60
CA LYS A 420 -25.97 53.19 5.67
C LYS A 420 -26.52 53.30 7.12
N PRO A 421 -25.76 53.16 8.28
CA PRO A 421 -24.32 53.48 8.55
C PRO A 421 -23.50 52.60 9.53
N SER A 422 -22.20 52.94 9.66
CA SER A 422 -21.10 52.35 10.47
C SER A 422 -21.03 52.92 11.91
N PRO A 423 -20.18 52.40 12.85
CA PRO A 423 -18.84 53.00 13.06
C PRO A 423 -17.67 52.08 13.56
N ARG A 424 -16.44 52.38 13.05
CA ARG A 424 -15.08 52.54 13.68
C ARG A 424 -14.62 51.55 14.79
N GLY A 425 -13.39 51.01 14.90
CA GLY A 425 -11.98 51.28 14.48
C GLY A 425 -11.06 50.52 15.51
N PRO A 426 -9.71 50.68 15.65
CA PRO A 426 -8.68 51.35 14.83
C PRO A 426 -7.32 50.57 14.59
N ARG A 427 -6.58 51.00 13.53
CA ARG A 427 -5.12 51.31 13.34
C ARG A 427 -4.03 50.59 14.18
N SER A 428 -2.80 50.25 13.69
CA SER A 428 -1.74 51.13 13.11
C SER A 428 -0.56 50.30 12.51
N SER A 429 -0.04 50.57 11.30
CA SER A 429 1.11 51.44 10.89
C SER A 429 2.53 50.81 10.79
N ARG A 430 3.02 50.73 9.55
CA ARG A 430 4.37 51.10 8.99
C ARG A 430 5.67 50.69 9.71
N LYS A 431 6.62 50.14 8.93
CA LYS A 431 7.82 50.86 8.43
C LYS A 431 8.62 50.07 7.37
N SER A 432 9.39 50.82 6.60
CA SER A 432 10.11 50.51 5.35
C SER A 432 11.61 50.75 5.53
N ARG A 433 12.45 50.07 4.71
CA ARG A 433 13.77 50.50 4.13
C ARG A 433 14.30 49.33 3.25
N LYS A 434 14.47 49.41 1.91
CA LYS A 434 15.54 50.04 1.07
C LYS A 434 16.96 49.81 1.64
N SER A 435 18.03 49.46 0.93
CA SER A 435 18.41 49.17 -0.47
C SER A 435 19.96 49.10 -0.44
N ILE A 436 20.65 48.41 -1.35
CA ILE A 436 21.94 48.82 -1.97
C ILE A 436 22.40 47.74 -2.98
N ALA A 437 22.94 48.22 -4.11
CA ALA A 437 23.44 47.48 -5.26
C ALA A 437 24.98 47.46 -5.28
N GLY A 438 25.57 46.57 -6.08
CA GLY A 438 26.95 46.77 -6.55
C GLY A 438 27.53 45.62 -7.37
N TYR A 439 27.87 45.91 -8.64
CA TYR A 439 29.01 45.47 -9.47
C TYR A 439 29.45 43.98 -9.41
N GLY A 440 29.52 43.19 -10.49
CA GLY A 440 29.94 43.45 -11.86
C GLY A 440 31.41 43.05 -12.07
N SER A 441 31.72 41.92 -12.72
CA SER A 441 32.83 41.75 -13.68
C SER A 441 32.93 40.31 -14.23
N THR A 442 33.42 40.27 -15.46
CA THR A 442 33.59 39.23 -16.49
C THR A 442 34.78 38.26 -16.31
N ILE A 443 34.88 37.30 -17.26
CA ILE A 443 36.01 36.43 -17.68
C ILE A 443 35.81 34.96 -17.24
N GLY A 444 35.95 33.89 -18.04
CA GLY A 444 36.47 33.71 -19.39
C GLY A 444 36.31 32.24 -19.87
N ARG A 445 36.58 32.04 -21.16
CA ARG A 445 36.38 30.86 -22.02
C ARG A 445 37.16 29.58 -21.64
N ARG A 446 36.61 28.39 -21.96
CA ARG A 446 37.25 27.23 -22.68
C ARG A 446 36.26 26.03 -22.75
N ARG A 447 35.68 25.66 -23.91
CA ARG A 447 36.13 24.77 -25.02
C ARG A 447 36.29 23.26 -24.67
N LYS A 448 35.45 22.44 -25.33
CA LYS A 448 35.60 21.06 -25.91
C LYS A 448 36.08 19.95 -24.95
N HIS A 449 35.51 18.73 -24.93
CA HIS A 449 35.42 17.81 -26.06
C HIS A 449 34.37 16.70 -25.80
N ARG A 450 33.58 16.35 -26.84
CA ARG A 450 32.84 15.08 -26.96
C ARG A 450 33.79 14.00 -27.50
N PHE A 451 33.59 12.76 -27.09
CA PHE A 451 34.00 11.56 -27.80
C PHE A 451 32.88 10.52 -27.71
N ASP A 452 32.46 10.02 -28.87
CA ASP A 452 31.55 8.90 -29.09
C ASP A 452 32.37 7.60 -29.26
N HIS A 453 31.80 6.46 -28.84
CA HIS A 453 31.92 5.09 -29.39
C HIS A 453 31.15 4.17 -28.41
N ASP A 454 30.02 3.53 -28.75
CA ASP A 454 29.68 2.51 -29.76
C ASP A 454 30.09 1.08 -29.39
N SER A 455 29.19 0.14 -29.71
CA SER A 455 29.30 -1.33 -29.82
C SER A 455 29.18 -2.23 -28.57
N SER A 456 27.97 -2.80 -28.42
CA SER A 456 27.63 -4.24 -28.38
C SER A 456 28.67 -5.30 -27.96
N SER A 457 28.29 -6.13 -26.98
CA SER A 457 28.44 -7.60 -27.05
C SER A 457 27.53 -8.29 -26.01
N GLU A 458 26.80 -9.29 -26.49
CA GLU A 458 26.12 -10.34 -25.73
C GLU A 458 27.17 -11.18 -25.00
N ASP A 459 26.90 -11.58 -23.76
CA ASP A 459 27.51 -12.76 -23.15
C ASP A 459 26.52 -13.33 -22.12
N GLU A 460 26.02 -14.53 -22.44
CA GLU A 460 25.37 -15.45 -21.52
C GLU A 460 26.42 -15.97 -20.52
N TYR A 461 26.14 -15.82 -19.23
CA TYR A 461 26.83 -16.57 -18.19
C TYR A 461 25.80 -17.29 -17.31
N GLU A 462 25.88 -18.62 -17.37
CA GLU A 462 25.38 -19.56 -16.38
C GLU A 462 25.92 -19.15 -15.00
N ASP A 463 25.03 -18.96 -14.02
CA ASP A 463 25.43 -18.78 -12.62
C ASP A 463 24.97 -19.98 -11.81
N ASP A 464 25.99 -20.69 -11.35
CA ASP A 464 26.00 -21.82 -10.45
C ASP A 464 25.26 -21.56 -9.13
N ASP A 465 24.77 -22.67 -8.58
CA ASP A 465 24.27 -22.85 -7.23
C ASP A 465 25.01 -22.02 -6.17
N PHE A 466 24.30 -21.05 -5.58
CA PHE A 466 24.63 -20.55 -4.25
C PHE A 466 23.37 -20.45 -3.38
N VAL A 467 23.23 -21.46 -2.52
CA VAL A 467 22.11 -21.66 -1.59
C VAL A 467 22.37 -20.93 -0.27
N LEU A 468 21.37 -20.18 0.21
CA LEU A 468 21.19 -19.82 1.62
C LEU A 468 19.81 -20.29 2.14
#